data_AF-A0A4S8LYG4-F1
#
_entry.id   AF-A0A4S8LYG4-F1
#
_cell.length_a   1.000
_cell.length_b   1.000
_cell.length_c   1.000
_cell.angle_alpha   90.00
_cell.angle_beta   90.00
_cell.angle_gamma   90.00
#
_symmetry.space_group_name_H-M   'P 1'
#
loop_
_entity.id
_entity.type
_entity.pdbx_description
1 polymer ?
#
loop_
_entity_poly.entity_id
_entity_poly.type
_entity_poly.pdbx_seq_one_letter_code
_entity_poly.pdbx_strand_id
1 'polypeptide(L)' 'EYYFCTMLSLFKPWRSGTNLKPFSTTWTLAFNTFQFSETQKKLMGNFNLRYECYDARDNYHAHFKKSG' A
#
# COMPACT_ATOMS: atom_id res chain seq x y z
N GLU A 1 7.17 5.66 1.77
CA GLU A 1 7.61 5.77 0.36
C GLU A 1 7.68 4.43 -0.38
N TYR A 2 8.25 3.38 0.21
CA TYR A 2 8.36 2.06 -0.45
C TYR A 2 7.03 1.48 -0.94
N TYR A 3 5.96 1.54 -0.14
CA TYR A 3 4.63 1.09 -0.56
C TYR A 3 4.19 1.71 -1.88
N PHE A 4 4.25 3.05 -2.00
CA PHE A 4 3.83 3.77 -3.21
C PHE A 4 4.67 3.39 -4.44
N CYS A 5 5.98 3.30 -4.27
CA CYS A 5 6.89 2.84 -5.32
C CYS A 5 6.57 1.42 -5.77
N THR A 6 6.37 0.50 -4.83
CA THR A 6 6.01 -0.91 -5.12
C THR A 6 4.69 -1.00 -5.87
N MET A 7 3.63 -0.33 -5.39
CA MET A 7 2.31 -0.40 -6.02
C MET A 7 2.31 0.17 -7.44
N LEU A 8 3.01 1.30 -7.65
CA LEU A 8 3.18 1.85 -9.00
C LEU A 8 3.95 0.88 -9.91
N SER A 9 5.02 0.27 -9.41
CA SER A 9 5.83 -0.69 -10.20
C SER A 9 5.04 -1.93 -10.62
N LEU A 10 4.06 -2.36 -9.83
CA LEU A 10 3.22 -3.51 -10.11
C LEU A 10 2.06 -3.21 -11.09
N PHE A 11 1.44 -2.03 -10.96
CA PHE A 11 0.14 -1.78 -11.61
C PHE A 11 0.14 -0.69 -12.68
N LYS A 12 1.13 0.21 -12.67
CA LYS A 12 1.25 1.26 -13.68
C LYS A 12 2.17 0.76 -14.78
N PRO A 13 1.76 0.71 -16.06
CA PRO A 13 2.66 0.32 -17.14
C PRO A 13 3.88 1.25 -17.24
N TRP A 14 5.08 0.69 -17.35
CA TRP A 14 6.32 1.45 -17.39
C TRP A 14 7.41 0.74 -18.18
N ARG A 15 8.30 1.53 -18.80
CA ARG A 15 9.54 1.04 -19.42
C ARG A 15 10.79 1.63 -18.76
N SER A 16 10.62 2.68 -17.97
CA SER A 16 11.66 3.38 -17.23
C SER A 16 11.10 3.97 -15.93
N GLY A 17 11.98 4.25 -14.95
CA GLY A 17 11.57 4.79 -13.65
C GLY A 17 10.85 6.15 -13.74
N THR A 18 11.13 6.95 -14.78
CA THR A 18 10.45 8.23 -15.01
C THR A 18 9.00 8.07 -15.43
N ASN A 19 8.62 6.93 -16.01
CA ASN A 19 7.21 6.62 -16.27
C ASN A 19 6.46 6.39 -14.96
N LEU A 20 7.10 5.80 -13.95
CA LEU A 20 6.50 5.60 -12.64
C LEU A 20 6.33 6.93 -11.91
N LYS A 21 7.42 7.69 -11.82
CA LYS A 21 7.49 8.96 -11.08
C LYS A 21 8.45 9.94 -11.78
N PRO A 22 7.95 11.09 -12.29
CA PRO A 22 8.82 12.17 -12.74
C PRO A 22 9.73 12.71 -11.62
N PHE A 23 10.89 13.25 -11.97
CA PHE A 23 11.85 13.75 -10.97
C PHE A 23 11.30 14.90 -10.10
N SER A 24 10.35 15.67 -10.61
CA SER A 24 9.74 16.82 -9.93
C SER A 24 8.63 16.49 -8.94
N THR A 25 8.26 15.21 -8.79
CA THR A 25 7.13 14.77 -7.96
C THR A 25 7.57 13.77 -6.90
N THR A 26 6.80 13.60 -5.84
CA THR A 26 7.03 12.59 -4.80
C THR A 26 6.34 11.28 -5.15
N TRP A 27 6.78 10.17 -4.55
CA TRP A 27 6.13 8.87 -4.75
C TRP A 27 4.66 8.88 -4.35
N THR A 28 4.32 9.57 -3.27
CA THR A 28 2.95 9.75 -2.79
C THR A 28 2.10 10.48 -3.82
N LEU A 29 2.60 11.58 -4.39
CA LEU A 29 1.88 12.34 -5.40
C LEU A 29 1.68 11.49 -6.67
N ALA A 30 2.74 10.85 -7.17
CA ALA A 30 2.66 9.97 -8.32
C ALA A 30 1.63 8.83 -8.11
N PHE A 31 1.58 8.25 -6.92
CA PHE A 31 0.61 7.23 -6.54
C PHE A 31 -0.82 7.77 -6.52
N ASN A 32 -1.06 8.92 -5.86
CA ASN A 32 -2.39 9.52 -5.76
C ASN A 32 -2.93 10.00 -7.11
N THR A 33 -2.05 10.39 -8.04
CA THR A 33 -2.46 10.79 -9.40
C THR A 33 -2.79 9.60 -10.31
N PHE A 34 -2.21 8.43 -10.07
CA PHE A 34 -2.45 7.26 -10.90
C PHE A 34 -3.82 6.63 -10.59
N GLN A 35 -4.62 6.43 -11.62
CA GLN A 35 -5.95 5.84 -11.50
C GLN A 35 -5.85 4.32 -11.50
N PHE A 36 -5.82 3.73 -10.30
CA PHE A 36 -5.94 2.29 -10.13
C PHE A 36 -7.37 1.82 -10.42
N SER A 37 -7.50 0.68 -11.10
CA SER A 37 -8.80 0.03 -11.25
C SER A 37 -9.30 -0.55 -9.92
N GLU A 38 -10.61 -0.76 -9.80
CA GLU A 38 -11.19 -1.36 -8.59
C GLU A 38 -10.60 -2.73 -8.26
N THR A 39 -10.31 -3.53 -9.29
CA THR A 39 -9.61 -4.82 -9.12
C THR A 39 -8.20 -4.62 -8.55
N GLN A 40 -7.44 -3.64 -9.04
CA GLN A 40 -6.10 -3.35 -8.53
C GLN A 40 -6.15 -2.90 -7.08
N LYS A 41 -7.09 -2.02 -6.71
CA LYS A 41 -7.29 -1.59 -5.32
C LYS A 41 -7.61 -2.76 -4.38
N LYS A 42 -8.47 -3.70 -4.81
CA LYS A 42 -8.76 -4.93 -4.05
C LYS A 42 -7.50 -5.78 -3.84
N LEU A 43 -6.69 -5.96 -4.88
CA LEU A 43 -5.43 -6.70 -4.79
C LEU A 43 -4.42 -6.00 -3.85
N MET A 44 -4.34 -4.68 -3.91
CA MET A 44 -3.48 -3.88 -3.04
C MET A 44 -3.85 -4.02 -1.56
N GLY A 45 -5.15 -4.10 -1.23
CA GLY A 45 -5.62 -4.38 0.13
C GLY A 45 -5.11 -5.73 0.65
N ASN A 46 -5.08 -6.75 -0.21
CA ASN A 46 -4.61 -8.08 0.18
C ASN A 46 -3.10 -8.12 0.48
N PHE A 47 -2.30 -7.16 -0.01
CA PHE A 47 -0.86 -7.12 0.28
C PHE A 47 -0.54 -6.76 1.74
N ASN A 48 -1.46 -6.09 2.43
CA ASN A 48 -1.30 -5.75 3.85
C ASN A 48 -2.02 -6.75 4.77
N LEU A 49 -2.75 -7.73 4.23
CA LEU A 49 -3.59 -8.65 4.98
C LEU A 49 -2.84 -9.37 6.11
N ARG A 50 -1.59 -9.77 5.88
CA ARG A 50 -0.77 -10.42 6.92
C ARG A 50 -0.51 -9.49 8.11
N TYR A 51 -0.21 -8.22 7.84
CA TYR A 51 0.01 -7.22 8.88
C TYR A 51 -1.29 -6.87 9.60
N GLU A 52 -2.39 -6.71 8.87
CA GLU A 52 -3.72 -6.50 9.44
C GLU A 52 -4.14 -7.64 10.37
N CYS A 53 -3.85 -8.90 10.01
CA CYS A 53 -4.09 -10.05 10.89
C CYS A 53 -3.22 -10.01 12.15
N TYR A 54 -1.96 -9.59 12.05
CA TYR A 54 -1.09 -9.44 13.23
C TYR A 54 -1.57 -8.32 14.14
N ASP A 55 -1.92 -7.16 13.59
CA ASP A 55 -2.47 -6.04 14.36
C ASP A 55 -3.79 -6.43 15.04
N ALA A 56 -4.67 -7.16 14.35
CA ALA A 56 -5.93 -7.65 14.92
C ALA A 56 -5.70 -8.60 16.11
N ARG A 57 -4.74 -9.53 15.98
CA ARG A 57 -4.36 -10.46 17.05
C ARG A 57 -3.77 -9.73 18.25
N ASP A 58 -2.85 -8.81 18.02
CA ASP A 58 -2.16 -8.11 19.09
C ASP A 58 -3.12 -7.15 19.82
N ASN A 59 -4.04 -6.50 19.09
CA ASN A 59 -5.16 -5.74 19.66
C ASN A 59 -6.04 -6.61 20.55
N TYR A 60 -6.44 -7.81 20.08
CA TYR A 60 -7.19 -8.77 20.89
C TYR A 60 -6.49 -9.01 22.23
N HIS A 61 -5.21 -9.41 22.22
CA HIS A 61 -4.45 -9.65 23.46
C HIS A 61 -4.30 -8.40 24.35
N ALA A 62 -4.16 -7.20 23.76
CA ALA A 62 -4.08 -5.95 24.52
C ALA A 62 -5.39 -5.61 25.24
N HIS A 63 -6.54 -5.87 24.61
CA HIS A 63 -7.86 -5.67 25.24
C HIS A 63 -8.05 -6.57 26.47
N PHE A 64 -7.60 -7.83 26.42
CA PHE A 64 -7.69 -8.72 27.58
C PHE A 64 -6.74 -8.34 28.72
N LYS A 65 -5.55 -7.80 28.42
CA LYS A 65 -4.61 -7.32 29.46
C LYS A 65 -5.06 -6.04 30.17
N LYS A 66 -5.92 -5.22 29.56
CA LYS A 66 -6.48 -4.00 30.17
C LYS A 66 -7.72 -4.25 31.04
N SER A 67 -8.29 -5.45 30.98
CA SER A 67 -9.60 -5.77 31.58
C SER A 67 -9.48 -6.67 32.82
N GLY A 68 -8.27 -6.96 33.30
CA GLY A 68 -7.98 -7.67 34.54
C GLY A 68 -6.93 -6.92 35.34
#